data_AF-A0A7X6AR30-F1
#
_entry.id   AF-A0A7X6AR30-F1
#
_cell.length_a   1.000
_cell.length_b   1.000
_cell.length_c   1.000
_cell.angle_alpha   90.00
_cell.angle_beta   90.00
_cell.angle_gamma   90.00
#
_symmetry.space_group_name_H-M   'P 1'
#
loop_
_entity.id
_entity.type
_entity.pdbx_description
1 polymer ?
#
loop_
_entity_poly.entity_id
_entity_poly.type
_entity_poly.pdbx_seq_one_letter_code
_entity_poly.pdbx_strand_id
1 'polypeptide(L)'
;GNDVNVATLAEFRLGAGRGFDNVLGVFVGTGVGAGLVLDGRLRVGPHGLAGEIGHTFVSFRDLPEGRFGRGELEDYAGRRSLEGRARMLHGEGEPTVLV
;
A
#
# COMPACT_ATOMS: atom_id res chain seq x y z
N GLY A 1 0.16 17.01 2.57
CA GLY A 1 0.32 15.80 1.73
C GLY A 1 1.22 14.85 2.48
N ASN A 2 0.89 13.56 2.51
CA ASN A 2 1.74 12.52 3.11
C ASN A 2 2.90 12.16 2.15
N ASP A 3 3.84 11.35 2.64
CA ASP A 3 4.97 10.79 1.88
C ASP A 3 4.52 10.09 0.59
N VAL A 4 3.45 9.32 0.65
CA VAL A 4 2.86 8.60 -0.49
C VAL A 4 2.38 9.56 -1.60
N ASN A 5 1.78 10.69 -1.22
CA ASN A 5 1.36 11.72 -2.16
C ASN A 5 2.57 12.35 -2.89
N VAL A 6 3.67 12.59 -2.15
CA VAL A 6 4.91 13.13 -2.73
C VAL A 6 5.54 12.12 -3.68
N ALA A 7 5.61 10.85 -3.28
CA ALA A 7 6.14 9.78 -4.12
C ALA A 7 5.30 9.58 -5.38
N THR A 8 3.97 9.59 -5.26
CA THR A 8 3.05 9.53 -6.42
C THR A 8 3.25 10.71 -7.35
N LEU A 9 3.41 11.93 -6.81
CA LEU A 9 3.65 13.12 -7.63
C LEU A 9 5.00 13.07 -8.35
N ALA A 10 6.02 12.50 -7.72
CA ALA A 10 7.32 12.26 -8.32
C ALA A 10 7.20 11.26 -9.49
N GLU A 11 6.55 10.13 -9.28
CA GLU A 11 6.29 9.14 -10.34
C GLU A 11 5.46 9.71 -11.50
N PHE A 12 4.44 10.50 -11.18
CA PHE A 12 3.59 11.18 -12.18
C PHE A 12 4.38 12.19 -13.03
N ARG A 13 5.30 12.95 -12.43
CA ARG A 13 6.04 14.00 -13.15
C ARG A 13 7.30 13.48 -13.83
N LEU A 14 8.02 12.57 -13.18
CA LEU A 14 9.40 12.23 -13.51
C LEU A 14 9.59 10.74 -13.77
N GLY A 15 8.66 9.89 -13.34
CA GLY A 15 8.80 8.43 -13.35
C GLY A 15 7.78 7.72 -14.23
N ALA A 16 7.29 6.58 -13.75
CA ALA A 16 6.45 5.66 -14.51
C ALA A 16 5.07 6.24 -14.86
N GLY A 17 4.61 7.26 -14.15
CA GLY A 17 3.32 7.92 -14.39
C GLY A 17 3.37 9.03 -15.43
N ARG A 18 4.55 9.35 -16.00
CA ARG A 18 4.70 10.46 -16.95
C ARG A 18 3.93 10.19 -18.26
N GLY A 19 3.12 11.16 -18.67
CA GLY A 19 2.33 11.10 -19.91
C GLY A 19 0.94 10.49 -19.74
N PHE A 20 0.58 10.04 -18.54
CA PHE A 20 -0.78 9.66 -18.20
C PHE A 20 -1.49 10.80 -17.50
N ASP A 21 -2.79 10.96 -17.73
CA ASP A 21 -3.60 11.98 -17.05
C ASP A 21 -4.10 11.52 -15.67
N ASN A 22 -4.20 10.20 -15.50
CA ASN A 22 -4.74 9.56 -14.30
C ASN A 22 -3.75 8.50 -13.81
N VAL A 23 -3.29 8.64 -12.56
CA VAL A 23 -2.29 7.74 -11.96
C VAL A 23 -2.72 7.41 -10.54
N LEU A 24 -2.76 6.11 -10.21
CA LEU A 24 -2.84 5.62 -8.85
C LEU A 24 -1.47 5.04 -8.47
N GLY A 25 -0.74 5.75 -7.62
CA GLY A 25 0.49 5.21 -7.03
C GLY A 25 0.14 4.41 -5.80
N VAL A 26 0.52 3.13 -5.74
CA VAL A 26 0.32 2.25 -4.57
C VAL A 26 1.68 1.88 -4.01
N PHE A 27 1.86 2.15 -2.72
CA PHE A 27 3.13 1.95 -2.02
C PHE A 27 2.93 0.94 -0.90
N VAL A 28 3.62 -0.19 -1.03
CA VAL A 28 3.64 -1.25 -0.04
C VAL A 28 4.94 -1.15 0.74
N GLY A 29 4.83 -0.92 2.05
CA GLY A 29 5.97 -0.73 2.95
C GLY A 29 5.59 -1.17 4.35
N THR A 30 5.80 -0.29 5.35
CA THR A 30 5.32 -0.56 6.73
C THR A 30 3.83 -0.88 6.71
N GLY A 31 3.08 -0.07 5.97
CA GLY A 31 1.67 -0.25 5.68
C GLY A 31 1.38 -0.30 4.19
N VAL A 32 0.12 -0.05 3.82
CA VAL A 32 -0.29 0.11 2.42
C VAL A 32 -0.96 1.46 2.21
N GLY A 33 -0.32 2.33 1.44
CA GLY A 33 -0.86 3.65 1.11
C GLY A 33 -0.97 3.87 -0.38
N ALA A 34 -1.82 4.80 -0.79
CA ALA A 34 -1.91 5.25 -2.17
C ALA A 34 -1.95 6.77 -2.31
N GLY A 35 -1.51 7.25 -3.47
CA GLY A 35 -1.72 8.62 -3.92
C GLY A 35 -2.44 8.60 -5.26
N LEU A 36 -3.31 9.58 -5.48
CA LEU A 36 -4.18 9.61 -6.65
C LEU A 36 -4.00 10.92 -7.42
N VAL A 37 -3.65 10.82 -8.69
CA VAL A 37 -3.69 11.92 -9.65
C VAL A 37 -4.86 11.68 -10.59
N LEU A 38 -5.74 12.66 -10.71
CA LEU A 38 -6.84 12.66 -11.69
C LEU A 38 -6.86 13.98 -12.45
N ASP A 39 -6.98 13.89 -13.77
CA ASP A 39 -6.91 15.04 -14.69
C ASP A 39 -5.64 15.87 -14.50
N GLY A 40 -4.51 15.18 -14.33
CA GLY A 40 -3.19 15.78 -14.10
C GLY A 40 -3.03 16.49 -12.75
N ARG A 41 -3.98 16.32 -11.81
CA ARG A 41 -3.95 16.96 -10.48
C ARG A 41 -3.99 15.93 -9.35
N LEU A 42 -3.06 16.08 -8.40
CA LEU A 42 -3.05 15.31 -7.17
C LEU A 42 -4.34 15.55 -6.37
N ARG A 43 -5.00 14.47 -5.97
CA ARG A 43 -6.23 14.45 -5.20
C ARG A 43 -5.92 14.01 -3.77
N VAL A 44 -5.94 14.96 -2.84
CA VAL A 44 -5.67 14.71 -1.41
C VAL A 44 -6.94 14.57 -0.57
N GLY A 45 -8.11 14.89 -1.15
CA GLY A 45 -9.39 14.90 -0.44
C GLY A 45 -9.55 16.06 0.54
N PRO A 46 -10.75 16.25 1.14
CA PRO A 46 -11.04 17.40 2.00
C PRO A 46 -10.20 17.47 3.28
N HIS A 47 -9.75 16.31 3.77
CA HIS A 47 -8.99 16.17 5.01
C HIS A 47 -7.54 15.76 4.79
N GLY A 48 -7.08 15.69 3.53
CA GLY A 48 -5.73 15.21 3.22
C GLY A 48 -5.52 13.70 3.36
N LEU A 49 -6.60 12.93 3.55
CA LEU A 49 -6.61 11.48 3.79
C LEU A 49 -7.05 10.67 2.56
N ALA A 50 -7.11 11.27 1.37
CA ALA A 50 -7.36 10.49 0.17
C ALA A 50 -6.19 9.52 -0.07
N GLY A 51 -6.53 8.26 -0.38
CA GLY A 51 -5.53 7.24 -0.65
C GLY A 51 -5.09 6.44 0.58
N GLU A 52 -5.72 6.61 1.74
CA GLU A 52 -5.58 5.72 2.92
C GLU A 52 -6.25 4.35 2.67
N ILE A 53 -5.94 3.71 1.53
CA ILE A 53 -6.56 2.46 1.08
C ILE A 53 -6.17 1.26 1.95
N GLY A 54 -5.07 1.36 2.69
CA GLY A 54 -4.62 0.34 3.63
C GLY A 54 -5.68 -0.05 4.65
N HIS A 55 -6.55 0.89 5.04
CA HIS A 55 -7.62 0.67 6.02
C HIS A 55 -8.96 0.25 5.39
N THR A 56 -8.97 -0.05 4.08
CA THR A 56 -10.16 -0.61 3.44
C THR A 56 -10.30 -2.09 3.84
N PHE A 57 -11.48 -2.50 4.32
CA PHE A 57 -11.74 -3.90 4.63
C PHE A 57 -11.92 -4.72 3.35
N VAL A 58 -11.04 -5.70 3.14
CA VAL A 58 -11.01 -6.55 1.93
C VAL A 58 -11.22 -8.03 2.21
N SER A 59 -10.96 -8.50 3.44
CA SER A 59 -11.17 -9.92 3.81
C SER A 59 -11.15 -10.16 5.31
N PHE A 60 -12.08 -10.96 5.83
CA PHE A 60 -12.11 -11.33 7.26
C PHE A 60 -11.46 -12.70 7.55
N ARG A 61 -10.48 -13.11 6.74
CA ARG A 61 -9.68 -14.33 7.03
C ARG A 61 -8.94 -14.19 8.36
N ASP A 62 -8.34 -15.29 8.83
CA ASP A 62 -7.48 -15.36 10.02
C ASP A 62 -6.17 -14.55 9.85
N LEU A 63 -6.30 -13.25 9.61
CA LEU A 63 -5.23 -12.27 9.52
C LEU A 63 -5.01 -11.63 10.90
N PRO A 64 -3.81 -11.12 11.21
CA PRO A 64 -3.60 -10.32 12.42
C PRO A 64 -4.62 -9.19 12.54
N GLU A 65 -4.84 -8.69 13.77
CA GLU A 65 -5.65 -7.48 13.94
C GLU A 65 -4.94 -6.26 13.36
N GLY A 66 -5.70 -5.51 12.57
CA GLY A 66 -5.31 -4.24 12.00
C GLY A 66 -5.58 -3.06 12.93
N ARG A 67 -5.47 -1.86 12.37
CA ARG A 67 -5.57 -0.62 13.16
C ARG A 67 -7.01 -0.39 13.67
N PHE A 68 -8.00 -0.64 12.83
CA PHE A 68 -9.41 -0.42 13.14
C PHE A 68 -10.24 -1.72 13.22
N GLY A 69 -9.57 -2.86 13.15
CA GLY A 69 -10.19 -4.18 13.17
C GLY A 69 -9.46 -5.14 12.26
N ARG A 70 -9.94 -6.38 12.18
CA ARG A 70 -9.36 -7.40 11.31
C ARG A 70 -9.87 -7.28 9.89
N GLY A 71 -8.95 -7.33 8.94
CA GLY A 71 -9.29 -7.52 7.53
C GLY A 71 -9.08 -6.30 6.65
N GLU A 72 -8.33 -5.33 7.15
CA GLU A 72 -7.83 -4.21 6.38
C GLU A 72 -6.89 -4.71 5.27
N LEU A 73 -6.77 -3.98 4.16
CA LEU A 73 -5.83 -4.29 3.09
C LEU A 73 -4.39 -4.38 3.63
N GLU A 74 -4.03 -3.52 4.58
CA GLU A 74 -2.75 -3.55 5.27
C GLU A 74 -2.52 -4.84 6.06
N ASP A 75 -3.56 -5.46 6.61
CA ASP A 75 -3.45 -6.76 7.32
C ASP A 75 -3.11 -7.90 6.37
N TYR A 76 -3.31 -7.72 5.07
CA TYR A 76 -2.97 -8.70 4.06
C TYR A 76 -1.60 -8.43 3.42
N ALA A 77 -1.34 -7.17 3.05
CA ALA A 77 -0.22 -6.80 2.20
C ALA A 77 0.82 -5.88 2.89
N GLY A 78 0.62 -5.48 4.14
CA GLY A 78 1.61 -4.70 4.89
C GLY A 78 2.81 -5.55 5.33
N ARG A 79 3.93 -4.88 5.68
CA ARG A 79 5.19 -5.54 6.08
C ARG A 79 4.97 -6.65 7.10
N ARG A 80 4.21 -6.39 8.17
CA ARG A 80 3.99 -7.33 9.28
C ARG A 80 3.47 -8.68 8.76
N SER A 81 2.48 -8.64 7.88
CA SER A 81 1.83 -9.83 7.34
C SER A 81 2.69 -10.53 6.30
N LEU A 82 3.38 -9.77 5.45
CA LEU A 82 4.32 -10.31 4.49
C LEU A 82 5.51 -11.01 5.18
N GLU A 83 6.10 -10.38 6.20
CA GLU A 83 7.19 -10.96 6.99
C GLU A 83 6.71 -12.19 7.79
N GLY A 84 5.54 -12.11 8.41
CA GLY A 84 4.95 -13.26 9.13
C GLY A 84 4.76 -14.46 8.21
N ARG A 85 4.21 -14.23 7.01
CA ARG A 85 4.05 -15.28 5.99
C ARG A 85 5.40 -15.82 5.52
N ALA A 86 6.37 -14.96 5.24
CA ALA A 86 7.70 -15.40 4.81
C ALA A 86 8.38 -16.28 5.88
N ARG A 87 8.30 -15.91 7.15
CA ARG A 87 8.85 -16.70 8.27
C ARG A 87 8.14 -18.04 8.44
N MET A 88 6.81 -18.07 8.30
CA MET A 88 6.03 -19.30 8.37
C MET A 88 6.44 -20.28 7.27
N LEU A 89 6.47 -19.83 6.01
CA LEU A 89 6.89 -20.65 4.87
C LEU A 89 8.33 -21.15 5.05
N HIS A 90 9.24 -20.30 5.52
CA HIS A 90 10.61 -20.72 5.84
C HIS A 90 10.66 -21.81 6.92
N GLY A 91 9.84 -21.69 7.98
CA GLY A 91 9.72 -22.73 9.01
C GLY A 91 9.14 -24.05 8.49
N GLU A 92 8.35 -24.01 7.42
CA GLU A 92 7.81 -25.18 6.71
C GLU A 92 8.81 -25.80 5.71
N GLY A 93 10.00 -25.19 5.56
CA GLY A 93 11.07 -25.69 4.68
C GLY A 93 11.05 -25.11 3.26
N GLU A 94 10.23 -24.09 3.00
CA GLU A 94 10.25 -23.40 1.70
C GLU A 94 11.57 -22.64 1.51
N PRO A 95 12.25 -22.82 0.36
CA PRO A 95 13.53 -22.18 0.10
C PRO A 95 13.36 -20.66 -0.06
N THR A 96 14.26 -19.89 0.57
CA THR A 96 14.31 -18.43 0.42
C THR A 96 15.23 -18.03 -0.73
N VAL A 97 14.83 -17.03 -1.52
CA VAL A 97 15.67 -16.42 -2.57
C VAL A 97 16.62 -15.34 -2.03
N LEU A 98 16.48 -14.98 -0.76
CA LEU A 98 17.48 -14.19 -0.04
C LEU A 98 18.58 -15.17 0.38
N VAL A 99 19.73 -15.04 -0.28
CA VAL A 99 20.98 -15.77 -0.01
C VAL A 99 21.51 -15.52 1.40
#